data_AF-A0A8J8AYK2-F1
#
_entry.id   AF-A0A8J8AYK2-F1
#
_cell.length_a   1.000
_cell.length_b   1.000
_cell.length_c   1.000
_cell.angle_alpha   90.00
_cell.angle_beta   90.00
_cell.angle_gamma   90.00
#
_symmetry.space_group_name_H-M   'P 1'
#
loop_
_entity.id
_entity.type
_entity.pdbx_description
1 polymer ?
#
loop_
_entity_poly.entity_id
_entity_poly.type
_entity_poly.pdbx_seq_one_letter_code
_entity_poly.pdbx_strand_id
1 'polypeptide(L)'
;MDRLLPLFAVIALGLAVVFALDGWQQGTAERKAEQVHAARDRAVQALAARIEAERARFAEHAERAAVAASLAGDDRDAAGIAFARDWPDADVEMLSPDLSVAYSDPATFGFSKLALLEAALADNGLRAAVVKDGADLQFALAGPLLAEGAVRALAYVRLPLATLEFPATVPGNGYLALRQRAFTVRTAGDAGLAAYAESAAAPVGETGLRVAAAAPAAVSGYLGLGRLPEIVLAGALALLVGRRKVARRRGARREVASPTLAEALAQEPTGADAKPAAPGARPERPVSRGLVALDPGIFRAYDIRGVIGRSLDAGIARQIGQAIGTVMQEQGLREIVVGRDGRSSSPSLSDALIEGLRLAGRDVIDIGQAPTPVAYFAAYHLRTGSAVAVTGSHNPPDYNGFKIVLGAETLAGEAIADLHARIAGDALHTAETQGGLQFRNVADDYLNRIAGDVLLERPLRVVVDAGSGVAGAIAPRVLEAIGAEVEPLYCEVDGSFPHHHPDPSDPANLADLIENVKLQDADLGIAFDGDGDRLGVVTRRGDIVYPDHLLMLFAADVLERNPGAAVIYDVKCSGVLSGHILRSGGSPLMWKTGHSLVKAK
;
A
#
# COMPACT_ATOMS: atom_id res chain seq x y z
N MET A 1 -19.83 12.63 -63.92
CA MET A 1 -19.19 11.68 -62.99
C MET A 1 -17.92 11.03 -63.55
N ASP A 2 -17.78 10.83 -64.88
CA ASP A 2 -16.66 10.06 -65.46
C ASP A 2 -15.24 10.66 -65.31
N ARG A 3 -15.10 11.97 -65.07
CA ARG A 3 -13.78 12.61 -64.87
C ARG A 3 -13.22 12.47 -63.45
N LEU A 4 -14.05 12.17 -62.44
CA LEU A 4 -13.63 12.01 -61.04
C LEU A 4 -13.26 10.56 -60.70
N LEU A 5 -13.70 9.59 -61.50
CA LEU A 5 -13.44 8.17 -61.31
C LEU A 5 -11.95 7.78 -61.20
N PRO A 6 -11.02 8.27 -62.06
CA PRO A 6 -9.61 7.92 -61.94
C PRO A 6 -8.99 8.49 -60.65
N LEU A 7 -9.43 9.66 -60.21
CA LEU A 7 -9.00 10.25 -58.94
C LEU A 7 -9.44 9.37 -57.75
N PHE A 8 -10.70 8.90 -57.74
CA PHE A 8 -11.16 7.96 -56.71
C PHE A 8 -10.39 6.63 -56.70
N ALA A 9 -10.01 6.10 -57.87
CA ALA A 9 -9.21 4.88 -57.95
C ALA A 9 -7.80 5.07 -57.39
N VAL A 10 -7.17 6.21 -57.66
CA VAL A 10 -5.85 6.57 -57.10
C VAL A 10 -5.93 6.75 -55.58
N ILE A 11 -6.97 7.44 -55.08
CA ILE A 11 -7.19 7.61 -53.64
C ILE A 11 -7.43 6.25 -52.96
N ALA A 12 -8.27 5.39 -53.54
CA ALA A 12 -8.55 4.06 -52.99
C ALA A 12 -7.30 3.16 -52.96
N LEU A 13 -6.44 3.22 -53.99
CA LEU A 13 -5.18 2.50 -54.02
C LEU A 13 -4.18 3.05 -53.00
N GLY A 14 -4.12 4.38 -52.84
CA GLY A 14 -3.30 5.03 -51.80
C GLY A 14 -3.72 4.60 -50.40
N LEU A 15 -5.03 4.60 -50.11
CA LEU A 15 -5.57 4.09 -48.84
C LEU A 15 -5.29 2.60 -48.64
N ALA A 16 -5.39 1.78 -49.69
CA ALA A 16 -5.06 0.36 -49.60
C ALA A 16 -3.59 0.12 -49.22
N VAL A 17 -2.66 0.92 -49.76
CA VAL A 17 -1.24 0.85 -49.40
C VAL A 17 -1.03 1.31 -47.95
N VAL A 18 -1.69 2.38 -47.50
CA VAL A 18 -1.60 2.86 -46.11
C VAL A 18 -2.07 1.78 -45.13
N PHE A 19 -3.25 1.20 -45.33
CA PHE A 19 -3.77 0.12 -44.46
C PHE A 19 -2.92 -1.16 -44.52
N ALA A 20 -2.32 -1.48 -45.66
CA ALA A 20 -1.41 -2.62 -45.77
C ALA A 20 -0.08 -2.40 -45.04
N LEU A 21 0.47 -1.19 -45.10
CA LEU A 21 1.70 -0.81 -44.38
C LEU A 21 1.45 -0.79 -42.86
N ASP A 22 0.32 -0.26 -42.43
CA ASP A 22 -0.09 -0.23 -41.01
C ASP A 22 -0.31 -1.64 -40.46
N GLY A 23 -1.08 -2.49 -41.16
CA GLY A 23 -1.24 -3.89 -40.79
C GLY A 23 0.08 -4.68 -40.76
N TRP A 24 1.05 -4.32 -41.63
CA TRP A 24 2.40 -4.88 -41.57
C TRP A 24 3.18 -4.39 -40.34
N GLN A 25 3.11 -3.09 -40.01
CA GLN A 25 3.73 -2.51 -38.81
C GLN A 25 3.17 -3.14 -37.54
N GLN A 26 1.84 -3.25 -37.41
CA GLN A 26 1.19 -3.94 -36.31
C GLN A 26 1.65 -5.40 -36.20
N GLY A 27 1.71 -6.12 -37.32
CA GLY A 27 2.23 -7.49 -37.35
C GLY A 27 3.72 -7.62 -37.02
N THR A 28 4.51 -6.56 -37.19
CA THR A 28 5.91 -6.54 -36.70
C THR A 28 5.98 -6.25 -35.19
N ALA A 29 5.12 -5.37 -34.67
CA ALA A 29 5.05 -5.06 -33.24
C ALA A 29 4.54 -6.27 -32.43
N GLU A 30 3.50 -6.95 -32.89
CA GLU A 30 2.98 -8.20 -32.30
C GLU A 30 4.09 -9.26 -32.19
N ARG A 31 4.84 -9.50 -33.28
CA ARG A 31 5.95 -10.45 -33.27
C ARG A 31 7.08 -10.07 -32.32
N LYS A 32 7.37 -8.78 -32.17
CA LYS A 32 8.36 -8.30 -31.18
C LYS A 32 7.86 -8.54 -29.76
N ALA A 33 6.59 -8.26 -29.48
CA ALA A 33 5.98 -8.53 -28.17
C ALA A 33 6.02 -10.02 -27.83
N GLU A 34 5.67 -10.90 -28.77
CA GLU A 34 5.79 -12.35 -28.62
C GLU A 34 7.23 -12.78 -28.31
N GLN A 35 8.23 -12.21 -28.99
CA GLN A 35 9.65 -12.51 -28.74
C GLN A 35 10.10 -12.07 -27.33
N VAL A 36 9.63 -10.91 -26.87
CA VAL A 36 9.92 -10.40 -25.52
C VAL A 36 9.29 -11.28 -24.45
N HIS A 37 8.02 -11.65 -24.61
CA HIS A 37 7.34 -12.56 -23.69
C HIS A 37 8.00 -13.95 -23.69
N ALA A 38 8.38 -14.48 -24.84
CA ALA A 38 9.13 -15.73 -24.91
C ALA A 38 10.54 -15.64 -24.28
N ALA A 39 11.17 -14.46 -24.28
CA ALA A 39 12.41 -14.23 -23.55
C ALA A 39 12.19 -14.18 -22.04
N ARG A 40 11.12 -13.51 -21.58
CA ARG A 40 10.67 -13.53 -20.19
C ARG A 40 10.45 -14.95 -19.69
N ASP A 41 9.66 -15.74 -20.42
CA ASP A 41 9.29 -17.09 -19.99
C ASP A 41 10.51 -18.01 -19.88
N ARG A 42 11.48 -17.88 -20.80
CA ARG A 42 12.77 -18.57 -20.70
C ARG A 42 13.58 -18.13 -19.49
N ALA A 43 13.61 -16.84 -19.19
CA ALA A 43 14.30 -16.32 -18.01
C ALA A 43 13.65 -16.84 -16.72
N VAL A 44 12.32 -16.86 -16.65
CA VAL A 44 11.56 -17.42 -15.52
C VAL A 44 11.90 -18.90 -15.31
N GLN A 45 11.88 -19.69 -16.38
CA GLN A 45 12.20 -21.13 -16.31
C GLN A 45 13.64 -21.37 -15.86
N ALA A 46 14.60 -20.62 -16.40
CA ALA A 46 16.01 -20.74 -16.03
C ALA A 46 16.26 -20.37 -14.56
N LEU A 47 15.69 -19.24 -14.10
CA LEU A 47 15.79 -18.82 -12.71
C LEU A 47 15.13 -19.82 -11.76
N ALA A 48 13.93 -20.30 -12.07
CA ALA A 48 13.22 -21.26 -11.24
C ALA A 48 14.01 -22.58 -11.12
N ALA A 49 14.54 -23.08 -12.23
CA ALA A 49 15.37 -24.29 -12.24
C ALA A 49 16.66 -24.09 -11.41
N ARG A 50 17.29 -22.91 -11.52
CA ARG A 50 18.51 -22.62 -10.76
C ARG A 50 18.24 -22.51 -9.26
N ILE A 51 17.19 -21.82 -8.86
CA ILE A 51 16.82 -21.69 -7.44
C ILE A 51 16.49 -23.07 -6.85
N GLU A 52 15.74 -23.90 -7.57
CA GLU A 52 15.41 -25.23 -7.09
C GLU A 52 16.66 -26.14 -6.98
N ALA A 53 17.64 -26.00 -7.88
CA ALA A 53 18.92 -26.69 -7.75
C ALA A 53 19.68 -26.29 -6.48
N GLU A 54 19.70 -24.99 -6.12
CA GLU A 54 20.34 -24.55 -4.88
C GLU A 54 19.55 -24.98 -3.63
N ARG A 55 18.21 -25.06 -3.71
CA ARG A 55 17.39 -25.61 -2.62
C ARG A 55 17.62 -27.10 -2.41
N ALA A 56 17.73 -27.87 -3.49
CA ALA A 56 18.09 -29.29 -3.43
C ALA A 56 19.48 -29.49 -2.83
N ARG A 57 20.46 -28.66 -3.24
CA ARG A 57 21.81 -28.67 -2.67
C ARG A 57 21.81 -28.32 -1.18
N PHE A 58 21.04 -27.31 -0.76
CA PHE A 58 20.86 -26.99 0.65
C PHE A 58 20.35 -28.20 1.44
N ALA A 59 19.31 -28.88 0.93
CA ALA A 59 18.73 -30.05 1.59
C ALA A 59 19.74 -31.21 1.69
N GLU A 60 20.48 -31.51 0.63
CA GLU A 60 21.52 -32.54 0.64
C GLU A 60 22.60 -32.24 1.69
N HIS A 61 23.02 -30.98 1.80
CA HIS A 61 24.03 -30.55 2.77
C HIS A 61 23.49 -30.59 4.21
N ALA A 62 22.21 -30.27 4.41
CA ALA A 62 21.53 -30.35 5.71
C ALA A 62 21.45 -31.79 6.24
N GLU A 63 21.28 -32.78 5.37
CA GLU A 63 21.13 -34.20 5.73
C GLU A 63 22.47 -34.93 6.00
N ARG A 64 23.61 -34.24 5.86
CA ARG A 64 24.92 -34.86 6.06
C ARG A 64 25.09 -35.32 7.52
N ALA A 65 25.55 -36.56 7.68
CA ALA A 65 25.82 -37.14 9.00
C ALA A 65 26.76 -36.29 9.87
N ALA A 66 27.75 -35.61 9.26
CA ALA A 66 28.67 -34.73 9.97
C ALA A 66 27.99 -33.47 10.53
N VAL A 67 26.98 -32.93 9.84
CA VAL A 67 26.17 -31.79 10.31
C VAL A 67 25.33 -32.22 11.50
N ALA A 68 24.60 -33.33 11.37
CA ALA A 68 23.77 -33.89 12.44
C ALA A 68 24.61 -34.24 13.69
N ALA A 69 25.78 -34.84 13.52
CA ALA A 69 26.69 -35.17 14.63
C ALA A 69 27.22 -33.93 15.36
N SER A 70 27.54 -32.86 14.62
CA SER A 70 28.03 -31.60 15.21
C SER A 70 26.92 -30.88 15.99
N LEU A 71 25.70 -30.85 15.43
CA LEU A 71 24.54 -30.26 16.10
C LEU A 71 24.10 -31.01 17.36
N ALA A 72 24.26 -32.35 17.38
CA ALA A 72 24.01 -33.15 18.59
C ALA A 72 25.01 -32.82 19.72
N GLY A 73 26.21 -32.36 19.37
CA GLY A 73 27.22 -31.85 20.30
C GLY A 73 27.12 -30.36 20.62
N ASP A 74 26.07 -29.67 20.14
CA ASP A 74 25.89 -28.20 20.22
C ASP A 74 27.06 -27.38 19.61
N ASP A 75 27.80 -27.97 18.67
CA ASP A 75 28.91 -27.33 17.95
C ASP A 75 28.42 -26.78 16.60
N ARG A 76 27.93 -25.54 16.62
CA ARG A 76 27.40 -24.84 15.44
C ARG A 76 28.50 -24.49 14.43
N ASP A 77 29.71 -24.21 14.89
CA ASP A 77 30.83 -23.86 14.01
C ASP A 77 31.29 -25.08 13.20
N ALA A 78 31.44 -26.24 13.86
CA ALA A 78 31.74 -27.49 13.17
C ALA A 78 30.59 -27.92 12.23
N ALA A 79 29.33 -27.68 12.63
CA ALA A 79 28.18 -27.91 11.77
C ALA A 79 28.23 -27.02 10.51
N GLY A 80 28.59 -25.75 10.66
CA GLY A 80 28.78 -24.80 9.55
C GLY A 80 29.85 -25.26 8.57
N ILE A 81 31.02 -25.67 9.08
CA ILE A 81 32.12 -26.18 8.25
C ILE A 81 31.70 -27.46 7.50
N ALA A 82 31.02 -28.39 8.19
CA ALA A 82 30.53 -29.62 7.58
C ALA A 82 29.45 -29.36 6.51
N PHE A 83 28.59 -28.37 6.75
CA PHE A 83 27.55 -27.92 5.83
C PHE A 83 28.16 -27.26 4.60
N ALA A 84 29.15 -26.37 4.75
CA ALA A 84 29.77 -25.65 3.63
C ALA A 84 30.69 -26.52 2.76
N ARG A 85 31.10 -27.70 3.25
CA ARG A 85 32.05 -28.58 2.53
C ARG A 85 31.54 -28.90 1.12
N ASP A 86 32.41 -28.80 0.12
CA ASP A 86 32.09 -29.04 -1.29
C ASP A 86 31.03 -28.05 -1.86
N TRP A 87 30.88 -26.87 -1.25
CA TRP A 87 30.07 -25.73 -1.74
C TRP A 87 30.89 -24.44 -1.83
N PRO A 88 31.80 -24.33 -2.81
CA PRO A 88 32.83 -23.30 -2.82
C PRO A 88 32.31 -21.85 -2.93
N ASP A 89 31.14 -21.64 -3.54
CA ASP A 89 30.54 -20.31 -3.71
C ASP A 89 29.60 -19.91 -2.55
N ALA A 90 29.39 -20.80 -1.58
CA ALA A 90 28.51 -20.56 -0.43
C ALA A 90 29.29 -20.04 0.77
N ASP A 91 28.88 -18.89 1.27
CA ASP A 91 29.23 -18.46 2.62
C ASP A 91 28.11 -18.86 3.58
N VAL A 92 28.46 -19.65 4.60
CA VAL A 92 27.50 -20.33 5.47
C VAL A 92 27.66 -19.85 6.90
N GLU A 93 26.54 -19.44 7.49
CA GLU A 93 26.44 -19.01 8.88
C GLU A 93 25.42 -19.89 9.62
N MET A 94 25.79 -20.36 10.81
CA MET A 94 24.92 -21.16 11.68
C MET A 94 24.45 -20.32 12.85
N LEU A 95 23.14 -20.05 12.89
CA LEU A 95 22.53 -19.14 13.85
C LEU A 95 21.74 -19.88 14.93
N SER A 96 21.60 -19.25 16.10
CA SER A 96 20.69 -19.75 17.13
C SER A 96 19.24 -19.65 16.66
N PRO A 97 18.38 -20.66 16.89
CA PRO A 97 16.96 -20.60 16.52
C PRO A 97 16.18 -19.50 17.26
N ASP A 98 16.67 -19.03 18.41
CA ASP A 98 16.03 -17.94 19.17
C ASP A 98 16.27 -16.54 18.57
N LEU A 99 17.22 -16.41 17.63
CA LEU A 99 17.60 -15.15 16.99
C LEU A 99 17.87 -13.98 17.96
N SER A 100 18.19 -14.27 19.23
CA SER A 100 18.36 -13.27 20.30
C SER A 100 19.39 -12.20 19.95
N VAL A 101 20.50 -12.59 19.32
CA VAL A 101 21.52 -11.65 18.81
C VAL A 101 20.95 -10.73 17.74
N ALA A 102 20.17 -11.27 16.81
CA ALA A 102 19.56 -10.49 15.74
C ALA A 102 18.52 -9.48 16.26
N TYR A 103 17.72 -9.88 17.26
CA TYR A 103 16.75 -8.99 17.90
C TYR A 103 17.38 -7.92 18.79
N SER A 104 18.59 -8.15 19.29
CA SER A 104 19.28 -7.17 20.14
C SER A 104 19.78 -5.95 19.38
N ASP A 105 20.12 -6.11 18.09
CA ASP A 105 20.50 -5.02 17.19
C ASP A 105 20.12 -5.35 15.72
N PRO A 106 18.83 -5.23 15.37
CA PRO A 106 18.34 -5.57 14.02
C PRO A 106 18.94 -4.69 12.91
N ALA A 107 19.30 -3.45 13.26
CA ALA A 107 19.85 -2.48 12.31
C ALA A 107 21.24 -2.91 11.82
N THR A 108 22.11 -3.31 12.75
CA THR A 108 23.44 -3.84 12.40
C THR A 108 23.35 -5.26 11.83
N PHE A 109 22.43 -6.08 12.34
CA PHE A 109 22.26 -7.47 11.86
C PHE A 109 21.71 -7.54 10.43
N GLY A 110 20.91 -6.56 10.02
CA GLY A 110 20.31 -6.45 8.70
C GLY A 110 18.87 -6.97 8.66
N PHE A 111 17.92 -6.05 8.45
CA PHE A 111 16.49 -6.34 8.46
C PHE A 111 16.07 -7.38 7.41
N SER A 112 16.63 -7.34 6.20
CA SER A 112 16.25 -8.29 5.14
C SER A 112 16.78 -9.70 5.39
N LYS A 113 17.93 -9.83 6.04
CA LYS A 113 18.47 -11.10 6.55
C LYS A 113 17.56 -11.64 7.65
N LEU A 114 17.25 -10.83 8.65
CA LEU A 114 16.35 -11.21 9.76
C LEU A 114 14.99 -11.69 9.25
N ALA A 115 14.34 -10.92 8.35
CA ALA A 115 13.04 -11.29 7.80
C ALA A 115 13.05 -12.65 7.07
N LEU A 116 14.14 -12.98 6.36
CA LEU A 116 14.28 -14.28 5.70
C LEU A 116 14.42 -15.43 6.72
N LEU A 117 15.17 -15.21 7.80
CA LEU A 117 15.37 -16.18 8.89
C LEU A 117 14.06 -16.45 9.64
N GLU A 118 13.32 -15.39 9.98
CA GLU A 118 12.00 -15.51 10.63
C GLU A 118 11.00 -16.25 9.74
N ALA A 119 10.98 -15.94 8.43
CA ALA A 119 10.11 -16.63 7.48
C ALA A 119 10.44 -18.12 7.33
N ALA A 120 11.68 -18.53 7.59
CA ALA A 120 12.09 -19.93 7.62
C ALA A 120 11.67 -20.64 8.93
N LEU A 121 11.75 -19.94 10.06
CA LEU A 121 11.33 -20.48 11.36
C LEU A 121 9.80 -20.56 11.52
N ALA A 122 9.04 -19.68 10.85
CA ALA A 122 7.59 -19.59 11.00
C ALA A 122 6.85 -20.91 10.70
N ASP A 123 7.33 -21.70 9.73
CA ASP A 123 6.77 -22.99 9.35
C ASP A 123 7.83 -24.10 9.25
N ASN A 124 9.01 -23.87 9.83
CA ASN A 124 10.20 -24.71 9.71
C ASN A 124 10.57 -25.05 8.26
N GLY A 125 10.34 -24.13 7.33
CA GLY A 125 10.56 -24.30 5.89
C GLY A 125 11.88 -23.71 5.39
N LEU A 126 12.37 -24.23 4.25
CA LEU A 126 13.47 -23.64 3.49
C LEU A 126 12.97 -22.47 2.65
N ARG A 127 13.53 -21.28 2.90
CA ARG A 127 13.25 -20.03 2.17
C ARG A 127 14.42 -19.61 1.32
N ALA A 128 14.13 -18.94 0.21
CA ALA A 128 15.11 -18.34 -0.69
C ALA A 128 14.67 -16.91 -1.03
N ALA A 129 15.58 -15.94 -0.96
CA ALA A 129 15.29 -14.56 -1.34
C ALA A 129 16.56 -13.81 -1.74
N VAL A 130 16.41 -12.73 -2.49
CA VAL A 130 17.44 -11.70 -2.63
C VAL A 130 17.39 -10.82 -1.38
N VAL A 131 18.51 -10.68 -0.69
CA VAL A 131 18.60 -9.92 0.56
C VAL A 131 19.77 -8.94 0.49
N LYS A 132 19.64 -7.84 1.22
CA LYS A 132 20.74 -6.91 1.50
C LYS A 132 21.36 -7.34 2.83
N ASP A 133 22.51 -7.99 2.74
CA ASP A 133 23.32 -8.39 3.90
C ASP A 133 24.63 -7.58 3.85
N GLY A 134 24.79 -6.66 4.80
CA GLY A 134 25.81 -5.61 4.74
C GLY A 134 25.55 -4.59 3.62
N ALA A 135 26.59 -4.28 2.83
CA ALA A 135 26.53 -3.31 1.75
C ALA A 135 26.01 -3.89 0.41
N ASP A 136 26.05 -5.21 0.27
CA ASP A 136 25.84 -5.88 -1.02
C ASP A 136 24.51 -6.65 -1.07
N LEU A 137 23.99 -6.79 -2.28
CA LEU A 137 22.85 -7.68 -2.56
C LEU A 137 23.35 -9.09 -2.82
N GLN A 138 22.77 -10.05 -2.12
CA GLN A 138 23.11 -11.46 -2.20
C GLN A 138 21.84 -12.29 -2.48
N PHE A 139 22.02 -13.46 -3.09
CA PHE A 139 20.97 -14.47 -3.10
C PHE A 139 21.17 -15.36 -1.87
N ALA A 140 20.18 -15.45 -1.00
CA ALA A 140 20.30 -16.18 0.26
C ALA A 140 19.25 -17.28 0.41
N LEU A 141 19.67 -18.36 1.07
CA LEU A 141 18.84 -19.48 1.49
C LEU A 141 18.87 -19.57 3.01
N ALA A 142 17.71 -19.79 3.63
CA ALA A 142 17.61 -19.98 5.07
C ALA A 142 16.70 -21.16 5.39
N GLY A 143 17.14 -22.06 6.28
CA GLY A 143 16.36 -23.21 6.68
C GLY A 143 16.79 -23.77 8.03
N PRO A 144 15.85 -24.24 8.86
CA PRO A 144 16.16 -24.83 10.16
C PRO A 144 16.86 -26.19 9.98
N LEU A 145 17.83 -26.47 10.85
CA LEU A 145 18.48 -27.77 10.97
C LEU A 145 17.97 -28.47 12.23
N LEU A 146 17.41 -29.66 12.02
CA LEU A 146 16.82 -30.46 13.08
C LEU A 146 17.80 -31.52 13.58
N ALA A 147 17.84 -31.71 14.90
CA ALA A 147 18.41 -32.91 15.51
C ALA A 147 17.43 -33.41 16.59
N GLU A 148 17.14 -34.71 16.56
CA GLU A 148 16.19 -35.36 17.48
C GLU A 148 14.78 -34.72 17.47
N GLY A 149 14.35 -34.19 16.33
CA GLY A 149 13.02 -33.57 16.17
C GLY A 149 12.90 -32.14 16.69
N ALA A 150 13.98 -31.54 17.20
CA ALA A 150 14.03 -30.13 17.59
C ALA A 150 14.94 -29.33 16.67
N VAL A 151 14.60 -28.07 16.41
CA VAL A 151 15.46 -27.14 15.68
C VAL A 151 16.65 -26.78 16.58
N ARG A 152 17.88 -27.11 16.14
CA ARG A 152 19.12 -26.85 16.90
C ARG A 152 19.91 -25.67 16.38
N ALA A 153 19.80 -25.41 15.08
CA ALA A 153 20.43 -24.28 14.42
C ALA A 153 19.57 -23.83 13.25
N LEU A 154 19.80 -22.60 12.81
CA LEU A 154 19.27 -22.06 11.57
C LEU A 154 20.44 -21.85 10.61
N ALA A 155 20.46 -22.58 9.49
CA ALA A 155 21.49 -22.42 8.47
C ALA A 155 21.12 -21.28 7.54
N TYR A 156 22.03 -20.32 7.40
CA TYR A 156 21.92 -19.19 6.49
C TYR A 156 23.06 -19.27 5.47
N VAL A 157 22.70 -19.37 4.19
CA VAL A 157 23.65 -19.53 3.08
C VAL A 157 23.57 -18.32 2.18
N ARG A 158 24.68 -17.60 2.02
CA ARG A 158 24.87 -16.50 1.08
C ARG A 158 25.52 -17.02 -0.19
N LEU A 159 24.92 -16.68 -1.32
CA LEU A 159 25.43 -16.96 -2.65
C LEU A 159 25.54 -15.63 -3.43
N PRO A 160 26.55 -15.49 -4.30
CA PRO A 160 26.68 -14.32 -5.16
C PRO A 160 25.39 -14.11 -5.96
N LEU A 161 24.96 -12.85 -6.13
CA LEU A 161 23.78 -12.53 -6.94
C LEU A 161 23.91 -13.01 -8.40
N ALA A 162 25.13 -13.23 -8.89
CA ALA A 162 25.40 -13.83 -10.20
C ALA A 162 24.89 -15.28 -10.34
N THR A 163 24.61 -15.97 -9.23
CA THR A 163 23.94 -17.28 -9.21
C THR A 163 22.57 -17.21 -9.88
N LEU A 164 21.88 -16.08 -9.76
CA LEU A 164 20.62 -15.81 -10.46
C LEU A 164 20.93 -15.33 -11.88
N GLU A 165 21.16 -16.27 -12.79
CA GLU A 165 21.42 -15.98 -14.20
C GLU A 165 20.24 -15.23 -14.84
N PHE A 166 20.52 -14.01 -15.32
CA PHE A 166 19.52 -13.15 -15.96
C PHE A 166 20.03 -12.69 -17.33
N PRO A 167 19.19 -12.65 -18.37
CA PRO A 167 19.63 -12.28 -19.72
C PRO A 167 20.17 -10.84 -19.74
N ALA A 168 21.32 -10.64 -20.40
CA ALA A 168 21.91 -9.31 -20.59
C ALA A 168 21.26 -8.51 -21.73
N THR A 169 20.59 -9.18 -22.66
CA THR A 169 19.97 -8.57 -23.85
C THR A 169 18.56 -9.08 -24.05
N VAL A 170 17.66 -8.21 -24.53
CA VAL A 170 16.26 -8.53 -24.79
C VAL A 170 15.97 -8.37 -26.28
N PRO A 171 15.31 -9.34 -26.93
CA PRO A 171 14.95 -9.22 -28.34
C PRO A 171 13.92 -8.09 -28.58
N GLY A 172 13.83 -7.63 -29.83
CA GLY A 172 12.77 -6.71 -30.24
C GLY A 172 12.81 -5.30 -29.64
N ASN A 173 13.96 -4.87 -29.09
CA ASN A 173 14.09 -3.66 -28.25
C ASN A 173 13.14 -3.65 -27.06
N GLY A 174 12.85 -4.84 -26.51
CA GLY A 174 12.06 -4.96 -25.30
C GLY A 174 12.87 -4.68 -24.04
N TYR A 175 12.20 -4.88 -22.92
CA TYR A 175 12.73 -4.73 -21.58
C TYR A 175 12.35 -5.95 -20.74
N LEU A 176 13.29 -6.41 -19.91
CA LEU A 176 13.06 -7.40 -18.87
C LEU A 176 13.60 -6.89 -17.54
N ALA A 177 12.90 -7.20 -16.44
CA ALA A 177 13.40 -6.93 -15.10
C ALA A 177 13.12 -8.09 -14.15
N LEU A 178 14.16 -8.57 -13.47
CA LEU A 178 14.02 -9.44 -12.30
C LEU A 178 13.67 -8.56 -11.10
N ARG A 179 12.52 -8.79 -10.49
CA ARG A 179 12.01 -8.01 -9.36
C ARG A 179 11.68 -8.91 -8.19
N GLN A 180 11.90 -8.41 -6.98
CA GLN A 180 11.42 -8.99 -5.73
C GLN A 180 10.60 -7.93 -5.01
N ARG A 181 9.30 -8.15 -4.85
CA ARG A 181 8.38 -7.11 -4.32
C ARG A 181 8.54 -5.79 -5.11
N ALA A 182 8.72 -4.65 -4.44
CA ALA A 182 8.96 -3.36 -5.10
C ALA A 182 10.40 -3.20 -5.64
N PHE A 183 11.33 -4.04 -5.20
CA PHE A 183 12.74 -3.89 -5.52
C PHE A 183 13.11 -4.50 -6.88
N THR A 184 13.84 -3.73 -7.70
CA THR A 184 14.39 -4.23 -8.97
C THR A 184 15.79 -4.79 -8.78
N VAL A 185 15.93 -6.11 -8.96
CA VAL A 185 17.19 -6.85 -8.74
C VAL A 185 18.14 -6.68 -9.93
N ARG A 186 17.63 -6.88 -11.15
CA ARG A 186 18.39 -6.74 -12.41
C ARG A 186 17.46 -6.29 -13.53
N THR A 187 17.98 -5.55 -14.49
CA THR A 187 17.27 -5.13 -15.70
C THR A 187 18.07 -5.46 -16.95
N ALA A 188 17.38 -5.56 -18.08
CA ALA A 188 17.98 -5.72 -19.39
C ALA A 188 17.11 -5.09 -20.48
N GLY A 189 17.73 -4.55 -21.52
CA GLY A 189 17.02 -3.94 -22.65
C GLY A 189 16.72 -2.46 -22.45
N ASP A 190 15.59 -1.99 -23.00
CA ASP A 190 15.23 -0.58 -23.04
C ASP A 190 14.58 -0.08 -21.74
N ALA A 191 15.34 0.68 -20.94
CA ALA A 191 14.87 1.24 -19.67
C ALA A 191 13.64 2.17 -19.82
N GLY A 192 13.40 2.75 -21.00
CA GLY A 192 12.21 3.57 -21.28
C GLY A 192 10.90 2.80 -21.19
N LEU A 193 10.95 1.47 -21.21
CA LEU A 193 9.78 0.59 -21.11
C LEU A 193 9.52 0.08 -19.68
N ALA A 194 10.35 0.47 -18.70
CA ALA A 194 10.30 -0.09 -17.34
C ALA A 194 8.95 0.07 -16.63
N ALA A 195 8.28 1.21 -16.83
CA ALA A 195 6.96 1.51 -16.24
C ALA A 195 5.83 0.62 -16.78
N TYR A 196 6.01 0.00 -17.95
CA TYR A 196 4.97 -0.83 -18.58
C TYR A 196 5.20 -2.33 -18.35
N ALA A 197 6.35 -2.70 -17.79
CA ALA A 197 6.84 -4.08 -17.75
C ALA A 197 6.05 -4.98 -16.80
N GLU A 198 5.47 -4.40 -15.77
CA GLU A 198 4.79 -5.14 -14.70
C GLU A 198 3.52 -5.84 -15.22
N SER A 199 2.84 -5.24 -16.19
CA SER A 199 1.63 -5.80 -16.83
C SER A 199 1.81 -7.19 -17.42
N ALA A 200 3.05 -7.54 -17.79
CA ALA A 200 3.40 -8.85 -18.33
C ALA A 200 4.41 -9.58 -17.41
N ALA A 201 4.37 -9.34 -16.10
CA ALA A 201 5.22 -10.06 -15.16
C ALA A 201 4.81 -11.53 -14.98
N ALA A 202 5.81 -12.39 -14.79
CA ALA A 202 5.61 -13.81 -14.53
C ALA A 202 6.43 -14.25 -13.29
N PRO A 203 5.82 -14.97 -12.33
CA PRO A 203 6.48 -15.37 -11.09
C PRO A 203 7.56 -16.44 -11.32
N VAL A 204 8.59 -16.43 -10.49
CA VAL A 204 9.69 -17.40 -10.47
C VAL A 204 9.49 -18.37 -9.30
N GLY A 205 8.78 -19.47 -9.56
CA GLY A 205 8.46 -20.47 -8.53
C GLY A 205 7.76 -19.84 -7.31
N GLU A 206 8.05 -20.37 -6.12
CA GLU A 206 7.47 -19.91 -4.83
C GLU A 206 8.44 -19.00 -4.04
N THR A 207 9.21 -18.18 -4.74
CA THR A 207 10.34 -17.42 -4.15
C THR A 207 10.03 -15.94 -3.92
N GLY A 208 8.86 -15.47 -4.37
CA GLY A 208 8.49 -14.05 -4.38
C GLY A 208 9.21 -13.22 -5.47
N LEU A 209 10.11 -13.83 -6.24
CA LEU A 209 10.72 -13.23 -7.43
C LEU A 209 9.78 -13.31 -8.63
N ARG A 210 9.90 -12.36 -9.55
CA ARG A 210 9.20 -12.35 -10.83
C ARG A 210 10.02 -11.68 -11.91
N VAL A 211 9.78 -12.05 -13.16
CA VAL A 211 10.35 -11.38 -14.33
C VAL A 211 9.28 -10.55 -15.00
N ALA A 212 9.40 -9.23 -14.89
CA ALA A 212 8.59 -8.24 -15.60
C ALA A 212 9.10 -8.07 -17.03
N ALA A 213 8.20 -7.78 -17.97
CA ALA A 213 8.53 -7.68 -19.40
C ALA A 213 7.71 -6.60 -20.10
N ALA A 214 8.36 -5.77 -20.93
CA ALA A 214 7.67 -4.82 -21.78
C ALA A 214 8.23 -4.85 -23.20
N ALA A 215 7.34 -4.74 -24.19
CA ALA A 215 7.70 -4.54 -25.58
C ALA A 215 7.29 -3.14 -26.03
N PRO A 216 7.95 -2.58 -27.07
CA PRO A 216 7.51 -1.32 -27.66
C PRO A 216 6.03 -1.39 -28.04
N ALA A 217 5.29 -0.33 -27.72
CA ALA A 217 3.86 -0.26 -27.99
C ALA A 217 3.57 -0.50 -29.48
N ALA A 218 2.54 -1.29 -29.76
CA ALA A 218 2.01 -1.40 -31.11
C ALA A 218 1.47 -0.03 -31.55
N VAL A 219 1.76 0.37 -32.79
CA VAL A 219 1.14 1.56 -33.37
C VAL A 219 -0.35 1.25 -33.50
N SER A 220 -1.21 2.05 -32.87
CA SER A 220 -2.66 1.91 -33.03
C SER A 220 -3.04 2.10 -34.48
N GLY A 221 -3.80 1.15 -35.01
CA GLY A 221 -4.23 1.19 -36.40
C GLY A 221 -5.07 2.39 -36.75
N TYR A 222 -5.07 2.78 -38.02
CA TYR A 222 -5.95 3.83 -38.52
C TYR A 222 -7.42 3.47 -38.22
N LEU A 223 -8.15 4.40 -37.59
CA LEU A 223 -9.52 4.22 -37.10
C LEU A 223 -9.67 3.26 -35.90
N GLY A 224 -8.57 2.91 -35.22
CA GLY A 224 -8.58 2.00 -34.07
C GLY A 224 -8.83 0.53 -34.44
N LEU A 225 -8.59 0.18 -35.70
CA LEU A 225 -8.71 -1.19 -36.19
C LEU A 225 -7.48 -2.01 -35.83
N GLY A 226 -7.65 -3.31 -35.62
CA GLY A 226 -6.54 -4.25 -35.48
C GLY A 226 -6.04 -4.76 -36.84
N ARG A 227 -4.92 -5.48 -36.82
CA ARG A 227 -4.20 -5.98 -38.01
C ARG A 227 -5.09 -6.67 -39.04
N LEU A 228 -5.96 -7.58 -38.60
CA LEU A 228 -6.80 -8.39 -39.51
C LEU A 228 -7.83 -7.52 -40.27
N PRO A 229 -8.66 -6.69 -39.61
CA PRO A 229 -9.54 -5.75 -40.29
C PRO A 229 -8.84 -4.83 -41.31
N GLU A 230 -7.63 -4.35 -41.01
CA GLU A 230 -6.91 -3.46 -41.92
C GLU A 230 -6.38 -4.16 -43.17
N ILE A 231 -5.82 -5.37 -43.01
CA ILE A 231 -5.41 -6.20 -44.15
C ILE A 231 -6.63 -6.54 -45.03
N VAL A 232 -7.78 -6.82 -44.40
CA VAL A 232 -9.04 -7.07 -45.11
C VAL A 232 -9.53 -5.81 -45.84
N LEU A 233 -9.45 -4.63 -45.21
CA LEU A 233 -9.84 -3.36 -45.80
C LEU A 233 -8.92 -2.98 -46.97
N ALA A 234 -7.61 -3.16 -46.82
CA ALA A 234 -6.63 -2.99 -47.89
C ALA A 234 -6.94 -3.91 -49.08
N GLY A 235 -7.22 -5.20 -48.80
CA GLY A 235 -7.63 -6.17 -49.81
C GLY A 235 -8.94 -5.79 -50.50
N ALA A 236 -9.94 -5.31 -49.75
CA ALA A 236 -11.23 -4.87 -50.27
C ALA A 236 -11.09 -3.63 -51.18
N LEU A 237 -10.30 -2.64 -50.77
CA LEU A 237 -9.99 -1.45 -51.56
C LEU A 237 -9.23 -1.80 -52.85
N ALA A 238 -8.26 -2.71 -52.77
CA ALA A 238 -7.55 -3.22 -53.96
C ALA A 238 -8.49 -3.99 -54.92
N LEU A 239 -9.39 -4.82 -54.37
CA LEU A 239 -10.39 -5.56 -55.14
C LEU A 239 -11.46 -4.65 -55.77
N LEU A 240 -11.84 -3.54 -55.14
CA LEU A 240 -12.74 -2.53 -55.71
C LEU A 240 -12.16 -1.89 -56.98
N VAL A 241 -10.84 -1.68 -57.00
CA VAL A 241 -10.11 -1.22 -58.19
C VAL A 241 -9.97 -2.36 -59.22
N GLY A 242 -9.66 -3.58 -58.77
CA GLY A 242 -9.47 -4.77 -59.63
C GLY A 242 -10.75 -5.30 -60.31
N ARG A 243 -11.90 -5.26 -59.63
CA ARG A 243 -13.20 -5.73 -60.14
C ARG A 243 -13.75 -4.89 -61.30
N ARG A 244 -13.23 -3.68 -61.53
CA ARG A 244 -13.62 -2.85 -62.69
C ARG A 244 -13.02 -3.28 -64.03
N LYS A 245 -12.03 -4.17 -64.06
CA LYS A 245 -11.70 -4.86 -65.32
C LYS A 245 -12.74 -5.91 -65.73
N VAL A 246 -13.61 -6.35 -64.81
CA VAL A 246 -14.59 -7.43 -65.06
C VAL A 246 -16.05 -6.95 -65.01
N ALA A 247 -16.36 -5.85 -64.33
CA ALA A 247 -17.73 -5.34 -64.22
C ALA A 247 -18.01 -4.17 -65.20
N ARG A 248 -17.90 -4.43 -66.51
CA ARG A 248 -18.45 -3.56 -67.55
C ARG A 248 -19.69 -4.21 -68.17
N ARG A 249 -20.75 -4.40 -67.37
CA ARG A 249 -22.12 -4.68 -67.83
C ARG A 249 -23.10 -4.64 -66.64
N ARG A 250 -24.21 -3.92 -66.84
CA ARG A 250 -25.45 -3.84 -66.03
C ARG A 250 -25.51 -2.75 -64.93
N GLY A 251 -25.99 -1.57 -65.34
CA GLY A 251 -27.41 -1.20 -65.19
C GLY A 251 -27.93 -0.76 -63.82
N ALA A 252 -27.87 0.56 -63.57
CA ALA A 252 -28.76 1.46 -62.84
C ALA A 252 -29.90 0.93 -61.93
N ARG A 253 -29.99 1.43 -60.68
CA ARG A 253 -31.07 2.35 -60.21
C ARG A 253 -30.92 2.85 -58.75
N ARG A 254 -31.18 4.16 -58.60
CA ARG A 254 -31.90 4.96 -57.58
C ARG A 254 -31.36 5.14 -56.14
N GLU A 255 -31.11 6.43 -55.85
CA GLU A 255 -30.92 7.06 -54.53
C GLU A 255 -32.21 7.16 -53.71
N VAL A 256 -32.06 7.15 -52.38
CA VAL A 256 -32.88 7.93 -51.43
C VAL A 256 -31.97 8.44 -50.31
N ALA A 257 -32.00 9.74 -50.05
CA ALA A 257 -31.38 10.39 -48.90
C ALA A 257 -32.47 10.89 -47.94
N SER A 258 -32.15 11.02 -46.66
CA SER A 258 -32.90 11.85 -45.70
C SER A 258 -31.95 12.57 -44.74
N PRO A 259 -32.31 13.78 -44.26
CA PRO A 259 -31.38 14.76 -43.73
C PRO A 259 -31.34 14.85 -42.18
N THR A 260 -30.52 15.79 -41.74
CA THR A 260 -29.87 16.01 -40.43
C THR A 260 -30.61 16.90 -39.42
N LEU A 261 -30.34 16.65 -38.13
CA LEU A 261 -29.86 17.58 -37.08
C LEU A 261 -30.27 19.07 -37.16
N ALA A 262 -31.57 19.39 -37.10
CA ALA A 262 -32.00 20.79 -37.17
C ALA A 262 -33.16 21.18 -36.23
N GLU A 263 -33.24 20.63 -35.00
CA GLU A 263 -34.26 21.06 -34.03
C GLU A 263 -33.84 20.73 -32.58
N ALA A 264 -33.03 21.60 -31.92
CA ALA A 264 -32.86 21.59 -30.44
C ALA A 264 -32.13 22.84 -29.86
N LEU A 265 -32.36 24.04 -30.40
CA LEU A 265 -31.97 25.33 -29.79
C LEU A 265 -33.13 26.29 -30.09
N ALA A 266 -33.77 27.03 -29.20
CA ALA A 266 -33.48 27.54 -27.87
C ALA A 266 -34.83 27.69 -27.09
N GLN A 267 -34.86 27.86 -25.77
CA GLN A 267 -34.97 29.19 -25.14
C GLN A 267 -35.01 29.05 -23.61
N GLU A 268 -34.38 30.03 -22.95
CA GLU A 268 -34.68 30.60 -21.63
C GLU A 268 -34.51 32.14 -21.80
N PRO A 269 -34.80 33.07 -20.83
CA PRO A 269 -35.27 32.93 -19.43
C PRO A 269 -36.33 34.02 -19.00
N THR A 270 -36.72 34.05 -17.71
CA THR A 270 -36.88 35.21 -16.77
C THR A 270 -37.59 34.71 -15.48
N GLY A 271 -37.36 35.14 -14.23
CA GLY A 271 -36.52 36.16 -13.58
C GLY A 271 -36.75 36.18 -12.04
N ALA A 272 -35.85 36.88 -11.30
CA ALA A 272 -35.94 37.66 -10.02
C ALA A 272 -36.69 37.08 -8.76
N ASP A 273 -36.26 37.18 -7.48
CA ASP A 273 -35.69 38.30 -6.69
C ASP A 273 -35.09 37.90 -5.30
N ALA A 274 -34.15 38.76 -4.83
CA ALA A 274 -33.62 39.22 -3.50
C ALA A 274 -33.61 38.47 -2.11
N LYS A 275 -32.53 38.80 -1.35
CA LYS A 275 -31.92 38.44 0.00
C LYS A 275 -32.60 39.11 1.25
N PRO A 276 -32.16 39.02 2.56
CA PRO A 276 -30.82 38.77 3.16
C PRO A 276 -30.72 37.95 4.50
N ALA A 277 -29.52 37.93 5.11
CA ALA A 277 -28.99 37.06 6.18
C ALA A 277 -29.02 37.60 7.63
N ALA A 278 -28.70 36.75 8.63
CA ALA A 278 -28.17 37.13 9.96
C ALA A 278 -27.30 36.01 10.59
N PRO A 279 -26.20 36.33 11.32
CA PRO A 279 -25.41 35.37 12.09
C PRO A 279 -25.63 35.51 13.61
N GLY A 280 -25.58 34.41 14.35
CA GLY A 280 -25.62 34.40 15.82
C GLY A 280 -24.57 33.46 16.40
N ALA A 281 -23.54 34.02 17.03
CA ALA A 281 -22.53 33.29 17.78
C ALA A 281 -22.68 33.58 19.29
N ARG A 282 -22.62 32.54 20.11
CA ARG A 282 -22.23 32.48 21.53
C ARG A 282 -22.13 30.99 21.92
N PRO A 283 -21.38 30.56 22.96
CA PRO A 283 -21.03 31.31 24.18
C PRO A 283 -19.57 31.11 24.64
N GLU A 284 -19.16 31.71 25.78
CA GLU A 284 -18.33 30.99 26.76
C GLU A 284 -18.28 31.72 28.12
N ARG A 285 -18.56 30.96 29.19
CA ARG A 285 -18.17 31.26 30.58
C ARG A 285 -17.88 29.92 31.30
N PRO A 286 -16.93 29.91 32.25
CA PRO A 286 -16.26 28.69 32.72
C PRO A 286 -17.13 27.91 33.71
N VAL A 287 -17.06 26.58 33.63
CA VAL A 287 -17.76 25.66 34.53
C VAL A 287 -16.81 25.15 35.59
N SER A 288 -17.26 25.25 36.85
CA SER A 288 -16.71 24.62 38.03
C SER A 288 -16.82 23.10 37.98
N ARG A 289 -15.84 22.39 38.56
CA ARG A 289 -15.76 20.92 38.67
C ARG A 289 -17.03 20.29 39.25
N GLY A 290 -17.76 19.60 38.38
CA GLY A 290 -18.77 18.59 38.66
C GLY A 290 -18.68 17.50 37.59
N LEU A 291 -19.21 16.30 37.86
CA LEU A 291 -19.26 15.18 36.91
C LEU A 291 -19.88 15.63 35.58
N VAL A 292 -19.25 15.26 34.45
CA VAL A 292 -19.72 15.63 33.11
C VAL A 292 -20.93 14.78 32.74
N ALA A 293 -22.02 15.42 32.27
CA ALA A 293 -23.20 14.71 31.77
C ALA A 293 -22.94 14.14 30.36
N LEU A 294 -23.57 13.01 30.01
CA LEU A 294 -23.48 12.43 28.68
C LEU A 294 -24.10 13.37 27.64
N ASP A 295 -23.26 13.95 26.79
CA ASP A 295 -23.68 14.82 25.70
C ASP A 295 -23.83 14.01 24.41
N PRO A 296 -25.03 13.89 23.79
CA PRO A 296 -25.20 13.21 22.51
C PRO A 296 -24.31 13.81 21.40
N GLY A 297 -23.94 15.08 21.55
CA GLY A 297 -23.07 15.79 20.62
C GLY A 297 -21.67 15.21 20.49
N ILE A 298 -21.17 14.39 21.43
CA ILE A 298 -19.85 13.76 21.28
C ILE A 298 -19.86 12.56 20.33
N PHE A 299 -21.02 11.97 20.04
CA PHE A 299 -21.17 10.81 19.16
C PHE A 299 -21.33 11.29 17.71
N ARG A 300 -20.22 11.36 16.97
CA ARG A 300 -20.16 11.90 15.61
C ARG A 300 -20.42 10.81 14.58
N ALA A 301 -20.36 11.19 13.30
CA ALA A 301 -20.63 10.27 12.19
C ALA A 301 -19.63 9.11 12.07
N TYR A 302 -18.38 9.27 12.51
CA TYR A 302 -17.30 8.29 12.28
C TYR A 302 -16.49 7.93 13.54
N ASP A 303 -16.64 8.71 14.61
CA ASP A 303 -15.89 8.58 15.85
C ASP A 303 -16.66 9.23 17.02
N ILE A 304 -16.10 9.13 18.23
CA ILE A 304 -16.55 9.90 19.39
C ILE A 304 -15.54 11.01 19.65
N ARG A 305 -16.00 12.26 19.82
CA ARG A 305 -15.15 13.45 19.99
C ARG A 305 -15.74 14.43 21.01
N GLY A 306 -14.98 14.73 22.07
CA GLY A 306 -15.40 15.67 23.11
C GLY A 306 -14.26 16.54 23.64
N VAL A 307 -14.64 17.51 24.48
CA VAL A 307 -13.71 18.43 25.16
C VAL A 307 -13.58 18.00 26.62
N ILE A 308 -12.33 17.84 27.07
CA ILE A 308 -12.00 17.36 28.41
C ILE A 308 -12.59 18.27 29.48
N GLY A 309 -13.28 17.67 30.45
CA GLY A 309 -13.92 18.37 31.57
C GLY A 309 -15.16 19.19 31.19
N ARG A 310 -15.59 19.17 29.93
CA ARG A 310 -16.82 19.81 29.46
C ARG A 310 -17.84 18.80 28.93
N SER A 311 -17.44 17.95 27.99
CA SER A 311 -18.29 16.92 27.38
C SER A 311 -17.67 15.52 27.40
N LEU A 312 -16.38 15.40 27.77
CA LEU A 312 -15.70 14.13 27.95
C LEU A 312 -14.87 14.13 29.23
N ASP A 313 -14.98 13.06 30.01
CA ASP A 313 -14.15 12.78 31.18
C ASP A 313 -13.94 11.26 31.33
N ALA A 314 -13.20 10.84 32.36
CA ALA A 314 -12.96 9.42 32.64
C ALA A 314 -14.26 8.65 32.95
N GLY A 315 -15.27 9.28 33.55
CA GLY A 315 -16.55 8.64 33.82
C GLY A 315 -17.27 8.26 32.53
N ILE A 316 -17.35 9.22 31.59
CA ILE A 316 -17.91 9.00 30.25
C ILE A 316 -17.08 7.98 29.46
N ALA A 317 -15.73 8.03 29.52
CA ALA A 317 -14.87 7.06 28.85
C ALA A 317 -15.13 5.62 29.33
N ARG A 318 -15.33 5.42 30.63
CA ARG A 318 -15.69 4.11 31.19
C ARG A 318 -17.05 3.62 30.72
N GLN A 319 -18.05 4.50 30.67
CA GLN A 319 -19.37 4.14 30.12
C GLN A 319 -19.28 3.76 28.64
N ILE A 320 -18.49 4.49 27.85
CA ILE A 320 -18.21 4.16 26.44
C ILE A 320 -17.53 2.79 26.34
N GLY A 321 -16.52 2.51 27.17
CA GLY A 321 -15.86 1.21 27.21
C GLY A 321 -16.83 0.08 27.50
N GLN A 322 -17.72 0.27 28.47
CA GLN A 322 -18.73 -0.74 28.79
C GLN A 322 -19.78 -0.91 27.68
N ALA A 323 -20.18 0.16 27.00
CA ALA A 323 -21.09 0.10 25.86
C ALA A 323 -20.45 -0.67 24.70
N ILE A 324 -19.18 -0.41 24.39
CA ILE A 324 -18.43 -1.16 23.38
C ILE A 324 -18.35 -2.64 23.76
N GLY A 325 -18.01 -2.94 25.01
CA GLY A 325 -17.94 -4.32 25.50
C GLY A 325 -19.28 -5.05 25.48
N THR A 326 -20.40 -4.31 25.63
CA THR A 326 -21.76 -4.83 25.47
C THR A 326 -22.02 -5.26 24.02
N VAL A 327 -21.70 -4.39 23.05
CA VAL A 327 -21.82 -4.72 21.62
C VAL A 327 -20.95 -5.91 21.25
N MET A 328 -19.69 -5.93 21.72
CA MET A 328 -18.78 -7.06 21.51
C MET A 328 -19.36 -8.36 22.07
N GLN A 329 -20.01 -8.32 23.24
CA GLN A 329 -20.63 -9.50 23.80
C GLN A 329 -21.77 -10.03 22.92
N GLU A 330 -22.63 -9.15 22.40
CA GLU A 330 -23.72 -9.54 21.50
C GLU A 330 -23.20 -10.15 20.18
N GLN A 331 -22.03 -9.70 19.72
CA GLN A 331 -21.36 -10.21 18.52
C GLN A 331 -20.47 -11.44 18.77
N GLY A 332 -20.34 -11.89 20.03
CA GLY A 332 -19.44 -12.99 20.38
C GLY A 332 -17.95 -12.65 20.27
N LEU A 333 -17.58 -11.36 20.27
CA LEU A 333 -16.20 -10.88 20.26
C LEU A 333 -15.64 -10.83 21.68
N ARG A 334 -14.45 -11.39 21.88
CA ARG A 334 -13.85 -11.57 23.22
C ARG A 334 -12.72 -10.59 23.53
N GLU A 335 -11.82 -10.38 22.57
CA GLU A 335 -10.57 -9.64 22.76
C GLU A 335 -10.58 -8.31 22.00
N ILE A 336 -9.96 -7.29 22.58
CA ILE A 336 -9.84 -5.96 21.97
C ILE A 336 -8.49 -5.30 22.29
N VAL A 337 -7.90 -4.66 21.29
CA VAL A 337 -6.71 -3.84 21.46
C VAL A 337 -7.10 -2.42 21.88
N VAL A 338 -6.37 -1.82 22.81
CA VAL A 338 -6.48 -0.40 23.14
C VAL A 338 -5.12 0.26 22.96
N GLY A 339 -5.07 1.34 22.18
CA GLY A 339 -3.89 2.19 22.03
C GLY A 339 -4.29 3.65 22.21
N ARG A 340 -3.34 4.52 22.58
CA ARG A 340 -3.62 5.93 22.86
C ARG A 340 -2.60 6.89 22.24
N ASP A 341 -3.05 8.10 21.91
CA ASP A 341 -2.16 9.17 21.45
C ASP A 341 -1.36 9.82 22.61
N GLY A 342 -0.59 10.86 22.26
CA GLY A 342 0.31 11.59 23.16
C GLY A 342 -0.34 12.70 24.00
N ARG A 343 -1.67 12.83 24.01
CA ARG A 343 -2.32 13.90 24.80
C ARG A 343 -2.22 13.64 26.29
N SER A 344 -2.15 14.71 27.07
CA SER A 344 -2.09 14.66 28.53
C SER A 344 -3.31 13.97 29.17
N SER A 345 -4.47 14.04 28.52
CA SER A 345 -5.70 13.37 28.97
C SER A 345 -5.79 11.89 28.57
N SER A 346 -5.05 11.46 27.55
CA SER A 346 -5.15 10.12 26.96
C SER A 346 -4.85 8.98 27.93
N PRO A 347 -3.85 9.06 28.84
CA PRO A 347 -3.66 8.02 29.86
C PRO A 347 -4.92 7.79 30.71
N SER A 348 -5.49 8.85 31.26
CA SER A 348 -6.67 8.74 32.14
C SER A 348 -7.93 8.24 31.43
N LEU A 349 -8.12 8.62 30.16
CA LEU A 349 -9.27 8.15 29.38
C LEU A 349 -9.08 6.70 28.94
N SER A 350 -7.86 6.30 28.59
CA SER A 350 -7.52 4.93 28.24
C SER A 350 -7.76 3.99 29.42
N ASP A 351 -7.25 4.33 30.61
CA ASP A 351 -7.45 3.52 31.82
C ASP A 351 -8.94 3.31 32.12
N ALA A 352 -9.73 4.37 32.02
CA ALA A 352 -11.17 4.31 32.25
C ALA A 352 -11.93 3.51 31.18
N LEU A 353 -11.56 3.69 29.90
CA LEU A 353 -12.11 2.90 28.80
C LEU A 353 -11.83 1.40 29.00
N ILE A 354 -10.59 1.06 29.36
CA ILE A 354 -10.15 -0.32 29.66
C ILE A 354 -10.96 -0.89 30.82
N GLU A 355 -11.18 -0.13 31.90
CA GLU A 355 -12.04 -0.54 33.01
C GLU A 355 -13.46 -0.89 32.52
N GLY A 356 -14.06 -0.03 31.69
CA GLY A 356 -15.37 -0.25 31.09
C GLY A 356 -15.46 -1.52 30.24
N LEU A 357 -14.48 -1.73 29.35
CA LEU A 357 -14.40 -2.92 28.50
C LEU A 357 -14.31 -4.21 29.34
N ARG A 358 -13.48 -4.18 30.39
CA ARG A 358 -13.28 -5.31 31.30
C ARG A 358 -14.51 -5.59 32.15
N LEU A 359 -15.26 -4.57 32.57
CA LEU A 359 -16.55 -4.72 33.26
C LEU A 359 -17.57 -5.50 32.41
N ALA A 360 -17.56 -5.30 31.10
CA ALA A 360 -18.36 -6.10 30.15
C ALA A 360 -17.73 -7.48 29.82
N GLY A 361 -16.68 -7.89 30.54
CA GLY A 361 -16.03 -9.19 30.40
C GLY A 361 -15.12 -9.32 29.17
N ARG A 362 -14.68 -8.20 28.57
CA ARG A 362 -13.78 -8.24 27.40
C ARG A 362 -12.32 -8.27 27.83
N ASP A 363 -11.55 -9.16 27.21
CA ASP A 363 -10.12 -9.28 27.42
C ASP A 363 -9.42 -8.15 26.65
N VAL A 364 -8.61 -7.34 27.34
CA VAL A 364 -8.00 -6.13 26.76
C VAL A 364 -6.50 -6.30 26.58
N ILE A 365 -6.01 -5.96 25.39
CA ILE A 365 -4.59 -5.83 25.06
C ILE A 365 -4.26 -4.35 24.96
N ASP A 366 -3.63 -3.80 26.00
CA ASP A 366 -3.13 -2.44 26.00
C ASP A 366 -1.77 -2.37 25.28
N ILE A 367 -1.69 -1.60 24.20
CA ILE A 367 -0.45 -1.37 23.45
C ILE A 367 0.25 -0.06 23.84
N GLY A 368 -0.31 0.65 24.82
CA GLY A 368 0.22 1.92 25.31
C GLY A 368 0.09 3.06 24.31
N GLN A 369 1.11 3.93 24.32
CA GLN A 369 1.14 5.10 23.44
C GLN A 369 1.53 4.68 22.02
N ALA A 370 0.63 4.87 21.06
CA ALA A 370 0.83 4.46 19.68
C ALA A 370 -0.03 5.30 18.71
N PRO A 371 0.44 5.53 17.47
CA PRO A 371 -0.42 6.07 16.42
C PRO A 371 -1.65 5.21 16.16
N THR A 372 -2.74 5.84 15.72
CA THR A 372 -3.97 5.16 15.32
C THR A 372 -3.75 3.98 14.36
N PRO A 373 -2.92 4.08 13.29
CA PRO A 373 -2.67 2.93 12.41
C PRO A 373 -1.92 1.77 13.09
N VAL A 374 -1.13 2.03 14.14
CA VAL A 374 -0.47 0.96 14.91
C VAL A 374 -1.50 0.18 15.75
N ALA A 375 -2.54 0.86 16.28
CA ALA A 375 -3.65 0.18 16.94
C ALA A 375 -4.44 -0.73 15.98
N TYR A 376 -4.66 -0.28 14.74
CA TYR A 376 -5.29 -1.08 13.70
C TYR A 376 -4.42 -2.26 13.27
N PHE A 377 -3.11 -2.03 13.09
CA PHE A 377 -2.17 -3.10 12.82
C PHE A 377 -2.18 -4.15 13.93
N ALA A 378 -2.15 -3.73 15.20
CA ALA A 378 -2.16 -4.64 16.34
C ALA A 378 -3.42 -5.52 16.36
N ALA A 379 -4.60 -4.96 16.08
CA ALA A 379 -5.83 -5.76 16.00
C ALA A 379 -5.76 -6.85 14.92
N TYR A 380 -5.10 -6.56 13.79
CA TYR A 380 -4.87 -7.53 12.73
C TYR A 380 -3.78 -8.55 13.11
N HIS A 381 -2.60 -8.06 13.54
CA HIS A 381 -1.42 -8.86 13.86
C HIS A 381 -1.68 -9.83 15.01
N LEU A 382 -2.42 -9.39 16.03
CA LEU A 382 -2.81 -10.20 17.19
C LEU A 382 -4.11 -10.98 16.97
N ARG A 383 -4.73 -10.85 15.80
CA ARG A 383 -5.95 -11.55 15.40
C ARG A 383 -7.15 -11.32 16.32
N THR A 384 -7.21 -10.16 16.99
CA THR A 384 -8.37 -9.77 17.80
C THR A 384 -9.52 -9.25 16.92
N GLY A 385 -9.18 -8.68 15.76
CA GLY A 385 -10.12 -8.02 14.86
C GLY A 385 -10.77 -6.75 15.43
N SER A 386 -10.45 -6.36 16.66
CA SER A 386 -11.07 -5.24 17.36
C SER A 386 -10.03 -4.32 17.98
N ALA A 387 -10.22 -3.02 17.84
CA ALA A 387 -9.36 -1.99 18.42
C ALA A 387 -10.14 -0.72 18.81
N VAL A 388 -9.69 -0.05 19.86
CA VAL A 388 -10.00 1.35 20.13
C VAL A 388 -8.70 2.17 20.15
N ALA A 389 -8.65 3.21 19.34
CA ALA A 389 -7.65 4.26 19.47
C ALA A 389 -8.23 5.42 20.30
N VAL A 390 -7.63 5.70 21.45
CA VAL A 390 -7.94 6.88 22.29
C VAL A 390 -7.13 8.05 21.76
N THR A 391 -7.80 8.98 21.09
CA THR A 391 -7.10 10.03 20.34
C THR A 391 -7.97 11.25 20.16
N GLY A 392 -7.36 12.45 20.19
CA GLY A 392 -7.96 13.72 19.77
C GLY A 392 -7.78 14.05 18.27
N SER A 393 -7.05 13.22 17.53
CA SER A 393 -6.56 13.48 16.16
C SER A 393 -5.85 14.83 16.07
N HIS A 394 -6.19 15.68 15.10
CA HIS A 394 -5.63 17.03 14.91
C HIS A 394 -6.26 18.14 15.77
N ASN A 395 -7.26 17.84 16.59
CA ASN A 395 -7.97 18.88 17.32
C ASN A 395 -7.06 19.57 18.37
N PRO A 396 -7.43 20.75 18.90
CA PRO A 396 -6.67 21.42 19.96
C PRO A 396 -6.42 20.51 21.19
N PRO A 397 -5.42 20.80 22.05
CA PRO A 397 -4.98 19.93 23.16
C PRO A 397 -6.09 19.45 24.11
N ASP A 398 -7.12 20.26 24.33
CA ASP A 398 -8.25 19.99 25.24
C ASP A 398 -9.31 19.05 24.66
N TYR A 399 -9.16 18.62 23.40
CA TYR A 399 -10.01 17.59 22.79
C TYR A 399 -9.43 16.19 22.97
N ASN A 400 -10.32 15.20 23.06
CA ASN A 400 -9.98 13.79 22.93
C ASN A 400 -11.17 12.99 22.38
N GLY A 401 -11.03 11.68 22.21
CA GLY A 401 -12.02 10.86 21.54
C GLY A 401 -11.65 9.40 21.36
N PHE A 402 -12.49 8.68 20.62
CA PHE A 402 -12.35 7.24 20.39
C PHE A 402 -12.64 6.91 18.93
N LYS A 403 -11.69 6.24 18.25
CA LYS A 403 -11.88 5.60 16.96
C LYS A 403 -12.03 4.10 17.18
N ILE A 404 -13.12 3.50 16.71
CA ILE A 404 -13.54 2.15 17.14
C ILE A 404 -13.64 1.21 15.94
N VAL A 405 -13.00 0.04 16.05
CA VAL A 405 -13.11 -1.08 15.12
C VAL A 405 -13.53 -2.32 15.91
N LEU A 406 -14.59 -2.99 15.49
CA LEU A 406 -15.08 -4.25 16.08
C LEU A 406 -15.23 -5.31 14.99
N GLY A 407 -14.63 -6.48 15.19
CA GLY A 407 -14.79 -7.60 14.24
C GLY A 407 -14.39 -7.26 12.79
N ALA A 408 -13.33 -6.45 12.61
CA ALA A 408 -12.87 -5.87 11.35
C ALA A 408 -13.79 -4.80 10.71
N GLU A 409 -14.87 -4.40 11.37
CA GLU A 409 -15.74 -3.30 10.94
C GLU A 409 -15.40 -2.01 11.69
N THR A 410 -15.15 -0.91 10.96
CA THR A 410 -15.00 0.42 11.58
C THR A 410 -16.37 1.01 11.87
N LEU A 411 -16.67 1.29 13.14
CA LEU A 411 -17.98 1.82 13.52
C LEU A 411 -18.21 3.22 12.93
N ALA A 412 -19.43 3.46 12.45
CA ALA A 412 -19.89 4.74 11.91
C ALA A 412 -21.42 4.86 11.98
N GLY A 413 -21.92 6.09 11.88
CA GLY A 413 -23.34 6.40 11.77
C GLY A 413 -24.16 5.80 12.91
N GLU A 414 -25.17 5.00 12.55
CA GLU A 414 -26.08 4.36 13.50
C GLU A 414 -25.36 3.49 14.54
N ALA A 415 -24.23 2.87 14.19
CA ALA A 415 -23.46 2.07 15.15
C ALA A 415 -22.84 2.91 16.27
N ILE A 416 -22.43 4.15 15.98
CA ILE A 416 -21.94 5.09 17.00
C ILE A 416 -23.11 5.67 17.80
N ALA A 417 -24.25 5.96 17.15
CA ALA A 417 -25.46 6.41 17.82
C ALA A 417 -26.03 5.36 18.79
N ASP A 418 -25.90 4.07 18.45
CA ASP A 418 -26.30 2.94 19.30
C ASP A 418 -25.51 2.91 20.62
N LEU A 419 -24.19 3.21 20.59
CA LEU A 419 -23.40 3.31 21.82
C LEU A 419 -23.96 4.37 22.78
N HIS A 420 -24.35 5.54 22.26
CA HIS A 420 -25.01 6.57 23.06
C HIS A 420 -26.34 6.08 23.62
N ALA A 421 -27.19 5.47 22.78
CA ALA A 421 -28.51 4.97 23.19
C ALA A 421 -28.41 3.96 24.32
N ARG A 422 -27.40 3.08 24.30
CA ARG A 422 -27.15 2.10 25.36
C ARG A 422 -26.76 2.74 26.68
N ILE A 423 -25.85 3.72 26.65
CA ILE A 423 -25.44 4.44 27.86
C ILE A 423 -26.63 5.23 28.43
N ALA A 424 -27.37 5.95 27.58
CA ALA A 424 -28.52 6.74 27.99
C ALA A 424 -29.69 5.89 28.53
N GLY A 425 -29.84 4.66 28.02
CA GLY A 425 -30.88 3.71 28.40
C GLY A 425 -30.48 2.73 29.51
N ASP A 426 -29.29 2.85 30.11
CA ASP A 426 -28.74 1.89 31.09
C ASP A 426 -28.72 0.43 30.56
N ALA A 427 -28.57 0.27 29.24
CA ALA A 427 -28.52 -1.02 28.55
C ALA A 427 -27.08 -1.52 28.43
N LEU A 428 -26.35 -1.50 29.55
CA LEU A 428 -24.95 -1.88 29.64
C LEU A 428 -24.79 -3.27 30.24
N HIS A 429 -24.10 -4.15 29.53
CA HIS A 429 -23.76 -5.47 30.05
C HIS A 429 -22.66 -5.35 31.12
N THR A 430 -22.85 -6.08 32.22
CA THR A 430 -21.83 -6.33 33.23
C THR A 430 -21.62 -7.83 33.31
N ALA A 431 -20.40 -8.29 33.07
CA ALA A 431 -20.07 -9.70 33.15
C ALA A 431 -19.89 -10.14 34.61
N GLU A 432 -20.14 -11.42 34.90
CA GLU A 432 -19.90 -11.99 36.23
C GLU A 432 -18.42 -11.95 36.62
N THR A 433 -17.54 -12.09 35.63
CA THR A 433 -16.09 -11.99 35.78
C THR A 433 -15.57 -10.90 34.86
N GLN A 434 -14.75 -10.00 35.41
CA GLN A 434 -14.08 -8.99 34.60
C GLN A 434 -13.10 -9.64 33.61
N GLY A 435 -13.00 -9.07 32.41
CA GLY A 435 -12.01 -9.50 31.43
C GLY A 435 -10.57 -9.26 31.89
N GLY A 436 -9.65 -10.00 31.28
CA GLY A 436 -8.21 -9.85 31.50
C GLY A 436 -7.67 -8.52 30.97
N LEU A 437 -6.50 -8.14 31.49
CA LEU A 437 -5.71 -7.03 30.97
C LEU A 437 -4.29 -7.53 30.74
N GLN A 438 -3.78 -7.35 29.53
CA GLN A 438 -2.39 -7.59 29.19
C GLN A 438 -1.80 -6.36 28.52
N PHE A 439 -0.53 -6.07 28.79
CA PHE A 439 0.23 -5.05 28.08
C PHE A 439 1.09 -5.72 27.01
N ARG A 440 1.11 -5.17 25.79
CA ARG A 440 1.98 -5.64 24.70
C ARG A 440 2.49 -4.48 23.86
N ASN A 441 3.81 -4.29 23.84
CA ASN A 441 4.43 -3.39 22.89
C ASN A 441 4.52 -4.07 21.50
N VAL A 442 3.98 -3.41 20.47
CA VAL A 442 3.94 -3.89 19.08
C VAL A 442 4.69 -2.96 18.11
N ALA A 443 5.47 -2.00 18.64
CA ALA A 443 6.15 -1.01 17.81
C ALA A 443 7.18 -1.67 16.87
N ASP A 444 7.95 -2.62 17.37
CA ASP A 444 8.95 -3.34 16.57
C ASP A 444 8.29 -4.32 15.59
N ASP A 445 7.18 -4.97 15.99
CA ASP A 445 6.35 -5.78 15.09
C ASP A 445 5.86 -4.95 13.89
N TYR A 446 5.38 -3.73 14.14
CA TYR A 446 4.92 -2.79 13.11
C TYR A 446 6.05 -2.34 12.18
N LEU A 447 7.19 -1.95 12.76
CA LEU A 447 8.38 -1.53 12.02
C LEU A 447 8.88 -2.66 11.11
N ASN A 448 9.06 -3.86 11.66
CA ASN A 448 9.55 -5.02 10.92
C ASN A 448 8.60 -5.42 9.79
N ARG A 449 7.28 -5.33 10.01
CA ARG A 449 6.30 -5.58 8.95
C ARG A 449 6.50 -4.65 7.76
N ILE A 450 6.78 -3.36 7.99
CA ILE A 450 6.99 -2.39 6.91
C ILE A 450 8.36 -2.61 6.27
N ALA A 451 9.43 -2.70 7.07
CA ALA A 451 10.81 -2.85 6.59
C ALA A 451 11.06 -4.17 5.83
N GLY A 452 10.32 -5.24 6.16
CA GLY A 452 10.39 -6.50 5.42
C GLY A 452 9.75 -6.46 4.02
N ASP A 453 9.00 -5.41 3.70
CA ASP A 453 8.21 -5.28 2.47
C ASP A 453 8.67 -4.09 1.60
N VAL A 454 9.14 -3.01 2.24
CA VAL A 454 9.57 -1.77 1.60
C VAL A 454 11.06 -1.52 1.86
N LEU A 455 11.83 -1.35 0.78
CA LEU A 455 13.23 -0.92 0.83
C LEU A 455 13.46 0.14 -0.23
N LEU A 456 14.15 1.23 0.13
CA LEU A 456 14.49 2.29 -0.80
C LEU A 456 15.62 1.85 -1.75
N GLU A 457 15.48 2.15 -3.04
CA GLU A 457 16.51 1.85 -4.06
C GLU A 457 17.78 2.68 -3.87
N ARG A 458 17.65 3.86 -3.26
CA ARG A 458 18.74 4.75 -2.85
C ARG A 458 18.39 5.42 -1.52
N PRO A 459 19.37 5.84 -0.71
CA PRO A 459 19.11 6.70 0.43
C PRO A 459 18.38 7.98 -0.01
N LEU A 460 17.33 8.34 0.75
CA LEU A 460 16.60 9.59 0.61
C LEU A 460 16.76 10.39 1.89
N ARG A 461 17.06 11.69 1.78
CA ARG A 461 17.01 12.62 2.90
C ARG A 461 15.59 13.11 3.10
N VAL A 462 15.00 12.83 4.26
CA VAL A 462 13.60 13.13 4.55
C VAL A 462 13.50 13.95 5.82
N VAL A 463 12.90 15.13 5.73
CA VAL A 463 12.50 15.89 6.93
C VAL A 463 11.15 15.37 7.39
N VAL A 464 11.05 14.99 8.66
CA VAL A 464 9.84 14.38 9.24
C VAL A 464 9.29 15.29 10.32
N ASP A 465 8.14 15.91 10.05
CA ASP A 465 7.41 16.74 10.99
C ASP A 465 6.27 15.96 11.66
N ALA A 466 6.31 15.83 12.98
CA ALA A 466 5.21 15.20 13.72
C ALA A 466 4.31 16.19 14.47
N GLY A 467 4.62 17.50 14.47
CA GLY A 467 3.88 18.51 15.23
C GLY A 467 3.69 18.17 16.71
N SER A 468 4.66 17.50 17.32
CA SER A 468 4.62 16.91 18.67
C SER A 468 3.54 15.84 18.91
N GLY A 469 2.91 15.35 17.84
CA GLY A 469 1.96 14.24 17.84
C GLY A 469 2.63 12.88 18.05
N VAL A 470 1.81 11.85 18.30
CA VAL A 470 2.31 10.51 18.63
C VAL A 470 3.05 9.82 17.48
N ALA A 471 2.87 10.30 16.24
CA ALA A 471 3.60 9.81 15.07
C ALA A 471 5.13 9.92 15.23
N GLY A 472 5.62 10.93 15.96
CA GLY A 472 7.05 11.14 16.22
C GLY A 472 7.73 9.99 16.96
N ALA A 473 6.97 9.18 17.72
CA ALA A 473 7.50 8.03 18.44
C ALA A 473 7.89 6.84 17.53
N ILE A 474 7.43 6.80 16.28
CA ILE A 474 7.64 5.65 15.39
C ILE A 474 7.99 6.01 13.95
N ALA A 475 7.51 7.14 13.41
CA ALA A 475 7.68 7.47 12.00
C ALA A 475 9.16 7.64 11.59
N PRO A 476 10.03 8.34 12.36
CA PRO A 476 11.46 8.39 12.04
C PRO A 476 12.09 7.00 11.97
N ARG A 477 11.85 6.15 12.97
CA ARG A 477 12.39 4.79 13.04
C ARG A 477 11.96 3.92 11.87
N VAL A 478 10.70 4.04 11.42
CA VAL A 478 10.19 3.31 10.26
C VAL A 478 10.90 3.75 8.97
N LEU A 479 11.14 5.05 8.80
CA LEU A 479 11.79 5.59 7.61
C LEU A 479 13.28 5.24 7.57
N GLU A 480 13.96 5.32 8.70
CA GLU A 480 15.34 4.85 8.86
C GLU A 480 15.46 3.35 8.53
N ALA A 481 14.54 2.53 9.02
CA ALA A 481 14.54 1.09 8.79
C ALA A 481 14.39 0.70 7.30
N ILE A 482 13.70 1.52 6.49
CA ILE A 482 13.59 1.30 5.03
C ILE A 482 14.75 1.94 4.24
N GLY A 483 15.70 2.59 4.91
CA GLY A 483 16.94 3.12 4.34
C GLY A 483 16.95 4.64 4.09
N ALA A 484 16.08 5.43 4.72
CA ALA A 484 16.12 6.89 4.63
C ALA A 484 17.10 7.51 5.64
N GLU A 485 17.66 8.67 5.29
CA GLU A 485 18.33 9.59 6.22
C GLU A 485 17.26 10.56 6.75
N VAL A 486 16.94 10.50 8.04
CA VAL A 486 15.83 11.26 8.62
C VAL A 486 16.34 12.47 9.40
N GLU A 487 15.76 13.64 9.09
CA GLU A 487 15.88 14.84 9.92
C GLU A 487 14.56 15.05 10.70
N PRO A 488 14.54 14.82 12.02
CA PRO A 488 13.32 14.96 12.81
C PRO A 488 13.00 16.43 13.09
N LEU A 489 11.76 16.82 12.80
CA LEU A 489 11.17 18.10 13.16
C LEU A 489 9.99 17.84 14.12
N TYR A 490 10.06 18.44 15.31
CA TYR A 490 9.00 18.33 16.33
C TYR A 490 8.52 16.88 16.62
N CYS A 491 9.43 15.90 16.59
CA CYS A 491 9.12 14.48 16.78
C CYS A 491 9.04 14.03 18.26
N GLU A 492 9.44 14.88 19.21
CA GLU A 492 9.21 14.65 20.64
C GLU A 492 7.70 14.74 20.94
N VAL A 493 7.15 13.70 21.57
CA VAL A 493 5.71 13.65 21.84
C VAL A 493 5.36 14.57 23.01
N ASP A 494 4.65 15.66 22.71
CA ASP A 494 4.17 16.65 23.68
C ASP A 494 2.73 17.04 23.35
N GLY A 495 1.79 16.55 24.16
CA GLY A 495 0.36 16.80 24.01
C GLY A 495 -0.09 18.24 24.25
N SER A 496 0.82 19.17 24.58
CA SER A 496 0.54 20.61 24.60
C SER A 496 0.65 21.27 23.22
N PHE A 497 1.25 20.58 22.23
CA PHE A 497 1.50 21.04 20.86
C PHE A 497 2.17 22.43 20.82
N PRO A 498 3.39 22.58 21.36
CA PRO A 498 3.99 23.88 21.64
C PRO A 498 4.50 24.65 20.41
N HIS A 499 4.60 24.00 19.25
CA HIS A 499 5.16 24.58 18.03
C HIS A 499 4.07 25.06 17.08
N HIS A 500 3.34 24.12 16.47
CA HIS A 500 2.13 24.34 15.69
C HIS A 500 1.17 23.19 15.94
N HIS A 501 -0.09 23.34 15.54
CA HIS A 501 -1.04 22.24 15.61
C HIS A 501 -0.61 21.13 14.63
N PRO A 502 -0.74 19.84 15.01
CA PRO A 502 -0.42 18.73 14.12
C PRO A 502 -1.58 18.47 13.15
N ASP A 503 -1.82 19.43 12.26
CA ASP A 503 -2.77 19.35 11.16
C ASP A 503 -2.08 19.71 9.83
N PRO A 504 -1.57 18.72 9.08
CA PRO A 504 -0.87 18.96 7.82
C PRO A 504 -1.81 19.38 6.68
N SER A 505 -3.13 19.45 6.91
CA SER A 505 -4.08 19.96 5.92
C SER A 505 -4.14 21.49 5.87
N ASP A 506 -3.67 22.16 6.92
CA ASP A 506 -3.47 23.62 6.94
C ASP A 506 -2.04 23.96 6.49
N PRO A 507 -1.86 24.63 5.34
CA PRO A 507 -0.54 25.04 4.86
C PRO A 507 0.29 25.86 5.86
N ALA A 508 -0.35 26.58 6.79
CA ALA A 508 0.37 27.33 7.82
C ALA A 508 1.20 26.42 8.74
N ASN A 509 0.72 25.20 9.01
CA ASN A 509 1.42 24.21 9.83
C ASN A 509 2.56 23.51 9.06
N LEU A 510 2.72 23.77 7.76
CA LEU A 510 3.80 23.19 6.93
C LEU A 510 4.95 24.17 6.70
N ALA A 511 4.88 25.39 7.24
CA ALA A 511 5.85 26.44 6.99
C ALA A 511 7.27 26.02 7.42
N ASP A 512 7.42 25.50 8.64
CA ASP A 512 8.69 25.06 9.20
C ASP A 512 9.24 23.84 8.43
N LEU A 513 8.38 22.91 8.02
CA LEU A 513 8.75 21.78 7.17
C LEU A 513 9.30 22.26 5.82
N ILE A 514 8.62 23.20 5.16
CA ILE A 514 9.05 23.78 3.88
C ILE A 514 10.41 24.47 4.02
N GLU A 515 10.63 25.20 5.12
CA GLU A 515 11.91 25.84 5.40
C GLU A 515 13.02 24.80 5.63
N ASN A 516 12.78 23.82 6.50
CA ASN A 516 13.77 22.79 6.81
C ASN A 516 14.14 21.92 5.61
N VAL A 517 13.18 21.56 4.75
CA VAL A 517 13.47 20.84 3.50
C VAL A 517 14.46 21.61 2.63
N LYS A 518 14.34 22.95 2.56
CA LYS A 518 15.25 23.80 1.79
C LYS A 518 16.60 23.99 2.49
N LEU A 519 16.60 24.18 3.81
CA LEU A 519 17.82 24.38 4.60
C LEU A 519 18.71 23.14 4.61
N GLN A 520 18.10 21.96 4.72
CA GLN A 520 18.81 20.68 4.79
C GLN A 520 19.10 20.07 3.42
N ASP A 521 18.65 20.73 2.34
CA ASP A 521 18.73 20.21 0.97
C ASP A 521 18.13 18.79 0.87
N ALA A 522 17.01 18.57 1.55
CA ALA A 522 16.35 17.27 1.64
C ALA A 522 15.68 16.87 0.31
N ASP A 523 15.49 15.57 0.07
CA ASP A 523 14.76 15.07 -1.09
C ASP A 523 13.25 15.32 -0.94
N LEU A 524 12.73 15.21 0.30
CA LEU A 524 11.31 15.24 0.61
C LEU A 524 11.07 15.74 2.04
N GLY A 525 9.95 16.43 2.25
CA GLY A 525 9.39 16.68 3.57
C GLY A 525 8.08 15.92 3.75
N ILE A 526 7.88 15.33 4.91
CA ILE A 526 6.62 14.70 5.30
C ILE A 526 6.14 15.26 6.63
N ALA A 527 4.84 15.45 6.77
CA ALA A 527 4.21 15.88 8.01
C ALA A 527 3.11 14.89 8.42
N PHE A 528 3.01 14.57 9.69
CA PHE A 528 1.94 13.76 10.25
C PHE A 528 0.94 14.61 11.01
N ASP A 529 -0.31 14.14 11.06
CA ASP A 529 -1.27 14.69 12.01
C ASP A 529 -1.09 14.08 13.41
N GLY A 530 -1.83 14.62 14.40
CA GLY A 530 -1.60 14.33 15.82
C GLY A 530 -1.63 12.84 16.21
N ASP A 531 -2.36 12.01 15.44
CA ASP A 531 -2.48 10.57 15.66
C ASP A 531 -1.92 9.69 14.54
N GLY A 532 -1.28 10.29 13.54
CA GLY A 532 -0.48 9.63 12.52
C GLY A 532 -1.27 8.85 11.46
N ASP A 533 -2.57 9.11 11.29
CA ASP A 533 -3.37 8.48 10.23
C ASP A 533 -3.49 9.34 8.96
N ARG A 534 -2.94 10.56 8.98
CA ARG A 534 -2.83 11.45 7.82
C ARG A 534 -1.40 11.90 7.57
N LEU A 535 -1.13 12.18 6.30
CA LEU A 535 0.18 12.56 5.78
C LEU A 535 0.06 13.83 4.93
N GLY A 536 0.87 14.83 5.24
CA GLY A 536 1.22 15.95 4.36
C GLY A 536 2.56 15.69 3.68
N VAL A 537 2.72 16.14 2.45
CA VAL A 537 3.95 15.93 1.66
C VAL A 537 4.39 17.25 1.04
N VAL A 538 5.68 17.53 1.16
CA VAL A 538 6.35 18.71 0.62
C VAL A 538 7.50 18.26 -0.26
N THR A 539 7.56 18.74 -1.49
CA THR A 539 8.69 18.44 -2.40
C THR A 539 9.97 19.15 -1.97
N ARG A 540 11.13 18.74 -2.50
CA ARG A 540 12.42 19.46 -2.37
C ARG A 540 12.34 20.97 -2.64
N ARG A 541 11.45 21.43 -3.52
CA ARG A 541 11.28 22.87 -3.83
C ARG A 541 10.42 23.62 -2.81
N GLY A 542 9.78 22.90 -1.89
CA GLY A 542 8.80 23.45 -0.96
C GLY A 542 7.36 23.45 -1.47
N ASP A 543 7.08 22.78 -2.61
CA ASP A 543 5.71 22.66 -3.12
C ASP A 543 4.92 21.63 -2.29
N ILE A 544 3.73 21.99 -1.81
CA ILE A 544 2.81 21.07 -1.12
C ILE A 544 2.16 20.14 -2.15
N VAL A 545 2.22 18.83 -1.89
CA VAL A 545 1.57 17.79 -2.70
C VAL A 545 0.30 17.33 -2.00
N TYR A 546 -0.85 17.73 -2.54
CA TYR A 546 -2.15 17.35 -1.97
C TYR A 546 -2.45 15.85 -2.11
N PRO A 547 -3.27 15.27 -1.20
CA PRO A 547 -3.52 13.83 -1.15
C PRO A 547 -4.11 13.21 -2.41
N ASP A 548 -4.89 13.96 -3.19
CA ASP A 548 -5.44 13.49 -4.46
C ASP A 548 -4.36 13.33 -5.55
N HIS A 549 -3.35 14.19 -5.56
CA HIS A 549 -2.15 14.02 -6.40
C HIS A 549 -1.25 12.88 -5.90
N LEU A 550 -1.11 12.71 -4.58
CA LEU A 550 -0.43 11.52 -4.02
C LEU A 550 -1.15 10.24 -4.44
N LEU A 551 -2.48 10.24 -4.43
CA LEU A 551 -3.28 9.11 -4.87
C LEU A 551 -3.11 8.82 -6.37
N MET A 552 -2.80 9.81 -7.21
CA MET A 552 -2.41 9.54 -8.62
C MET A 552 -1.12 8.73 -8.70
N LEU A 553 -0.12 9.07 -7.90
CA LEU A 553 1.15 8.35 -7.82
C LEU A 553 0.93 6.92 -7.30
N PHE A 554 0.22 6.77 -6.18
CA PHE A 554 -0.07 5.47 -5.59
C PHE A 554 -0.95 4.60 -6.50
N ALA A 555 -1.95 5.17 -7.16
CA ALA A 555 -2.80 4.43 -8.09
C ALA A 555 -1.99 3.90 -9.27
N ALA A 556 -1.11 4.71 -9.88
CA ALA A 556 -0.26 4.25 -10.97
C ALA A 556 0.59 3.04 -10.55
N ASP A 557 1.28 3.16 -9.41
CA ASP A 557 2.14 2.11 -8.87
C ASP A 557 1.37 0.83 -8.49
N VAL A 558 0.22 0.96 -7.81
CA VAL A 558 -0.61 -0.19 -7.42
C VAL A 558 -1.21 -0.89 -8.64
N LEU A 559 -1.67 -0.13 -9.64
CA LEU A 559 -2.30 -0.67 -10.85
C LEU A 559 -1.32 -1.35 -11.80
N GLU A 560 -0.03 -0.98 -11.77
CA GLU A 560 1.02 -1.75 -12.44
C GLU A 560 1.01 -3.23 -11.98
N ARG A 561 0.82 -3.46 -10.68
CA ARG A 561 0.78 -4.81 -10.07
C ARG A 561 -0.62 -5.40 -9.97
N ASN A 562 -1.68 -4.58 -10.09
CA ASN A 562 -3.08 -5.00 -9.99
C ASN A 562 -3.92 -4.40 -11.13
N PRO A 563 -3.72 -4.83 -12.39
CA PRO A 563 -4.46 -4.29 -13.52
C PRO A 563 -5.97 -4.46 -13.35
N GLY A 564 -6.74 -3.42 -13.66
CA GLY A 564 -8.20 -3.41 -13.56
C GLY A 564 -8.75 -3.18 -12.14
N ALA A 565 -7.90 -3.08 -11.11
CA ALA A 565 -8.36 -2.88 -9.74
C ALA A 565 -9.13 -1.56 -9.57
N ALA A 566 -10.09 -1.57 -8.64
CA ALA A 566 -10.83 -0.38 -8.27
C ALA A 566 -9.99 0.55 -7.39
N VAL A 567 -10.01 1.86 -7.69
CA VAL A 567 -9.37 2.89 -6.86
C VAL A 567 -10.45 3.81 -6.32
N ILE A 568 -10.63 3.78 -5.00
CA ILE A 568 -11.64 4.56 -4.29
C ILE A 568 -11.09 5.94 -3.95
N TYR A 569 -11.88 6.99 -4.19
CA TYR A 569 -11.53 8.37 -3.82
C TYR A 569 -12.79 9.16 -3.48
N ASP A 570 -12.67 10.25 -2.74
CA ASP A 570 -13.83 11.01 -2.28
C ASP A 570 -14.24 12.13 -3.27
N VAL A 571 -15.43 12.69 -3.04
CA VAL A 571 -15.99 13.79 -3.86
C VAL A 571 -15.16 15.08 -3.85
N LYS A 572 -14.17 15.22 -2.97
CA LYS A 572 -13.30 16.41 -2.88
C LYS A 572 -12.07 16.33 -3.79
N CYS A 573 -11.74 15.15 -4.31
CA CYS A 573 -10.56 14.95 -5.14
C CYS A 573 -10.68 15.64 -6.51
N SER A 574 -9.55 16.02 -7.10
CA SER A 574 -9.47 16.64 -8.42
C SER A 574 -10.16 15.83 -9.52
N GLY A 575 -10.84 16.53 -10.44
CA GLY A 575 -11.53 15.91 -11.58
C GLY A 575 -10.62 15.16 -12.55
N VAL A 576 -9.30 15.38 -12.48
CA VAL A 576 -8.32 14.67 -13.34
C VAL A 576 -7.95 13.28 -12.80
N LEU A 577 -8.24 12.98 -11.53
CA LEU A 577 -7.87 11.71 -10.87
C LEU A 577 -8.55 10.51 -11.55
N SER A 578 -9.83 10.65 -11.90
CA SER A 578 -10.59 9.59 -12.59
C SER A 578 -9.95 9.19 -13.92
N GLY A 579 -9.59 10.18 -14.74
CA GLY A 579 -8.91 9.97 -16.01
C GLY A 579 -7.50 9.39 -15.83
N HIS A 580 -6.79 9.78 -14.76
CA HIS A 580 -5.48 9.21 -14.43
C HIS A 580 -5.57 7.73 -14.06
N ILE A 581 -6.54 7.34 -13.23
CA ILE A 581 -6.80 5.94 -12.86
C ILE A 581 -7.12 5.11 -14.11
N LEU A 582 -8.00 5.59 -15.00
CA LEU A 582 -8.35 4.90 -16.24
C LEU A 582 -7.14 4.71 -17.16
N ARG A 583 -6.32 5.75 -17.35
CA ARG A 583 -5.08 5.66 -18.16
C ARG A 583 -4.05 4.73 -17.55
N SER A 584 -4.05 4.58 -16.23
CA SER A 584 -3.20 3.64 -15.49
C SER A 584 -3.78 2.21 -15.48
N GLY A 585 -4.89 1.96 -16.18
CA GLY A 585 -5.50 0.62 -16.29
C GLY A 585 -6.40 0.21 -15.15
N GLY A 586 -6.86 1.14 -14.31
CA GLY A 586 -7.75 0.88 -13.16
C GLY A 586 -9.19 1.33 -13.38
N SER A 587 -10.04 1.02 -12.38
CA SER A 587 -11.45 1.44 -12.33
C SER A 587 -11.67 2.51 -11.26
N PRO A 588 -11.91 3.78 -11.62
CA PRO A 588 -12.17 4.84 -10.64
C PRO A 588 -13.52 4.65 -9.95
N LEU A 589 -13.55 4.76 -8.61
CA LEU A 589 -14.77 4.72 -7.82
C LEU A 589 -14.86 5.93 -6.87
N MET A 590 -15.65 6.93 -7.26
CA MET A 590 -15.93 8.07 -6.39
C MET A 590 -16.90 7.69 -5.27
N TRP A 591 -16.60 8.09 -4.04
CA TRP A 591 -17.39 7.78 -2.84
C TRP A 591 -17.53 8.97 -1.88
N LYS A 592 -18.31 8.78 -0.80
CA LYS A 592 -18.55 9.81 0.21
C LYS A 592 -17.28 10.10 1.03
N THR A 593 -17.06 11.37 1.38
CA THR A 593 -15.99 11.77 2.32
C THR A 593 -16.21 11.16 3.70
N GLY A 594 -15.13 10.69 4.33
CA GLY A 594 -15.11 10.13 5.68
C GLY A 594 -14.36 8.81 5.73
N HIS A 595 -13.35 8.69 6.60
CA HIS A 595 -12.44 7.53 6.61
C HIS A 595 -13.18 6.19 6.80
N SER A 596 -14.18 6.13 7.69
CA SER A 596 -14.95 4.91 7.92
C SER A 596 -15.80 4.51 6.71
N LEU A 597 -16.33 5.49 5.97
CA LEU A 597 -17.15 5.23 4.77
C LEU A 597 -16.31 4.72 3.60
N VAL A 598 -15.07 5.17 3.50
CA VAL A 598 -14.10 4.67 2.50
C VAL A 598 -13.65 3.26 2.85
N LYS A 599 -13.32 2.97 4.12
CA LYS A 599 -12.92 1.62 4.56
C LYS A 599 -14.01 0.56 4.38
N ALA A 600 -15.27 0.94 4.54
CA ALA A 600 -16.40 0.03 4.37
C ALA A 600 -16.73 -0.30 2.90
N LYS A 601 -16.09 0.38 1.94
CA LYS A 601 -16.40 0.27 0.52
C LYS A 601 -15.36 -0.57 -0.22
#